data_AF-A0A210QUZ7-F1
#
_entry.id   AF-A0A210QUZ7-F1
#
_cell.length_a   1.000
_cell.length_b   1.000
_cell.length_c   1.000
_cell.angle_alpha   90.00
_cell.angle_beta   90.00
_cell.angle_gamma   90.00
#
_symmetry.space_group_name_H-M   'P 1'
#
loop_
_entity.id
_entity.type
_entity.pdbx_description
1 polymer ?
#
loop_
_entity_poly.entity_id
_entity_poly.type
_entity_poly.pdbx_seq_one_letter_code
_entity_poly.pdbx_strand_id
1 'polypeptide(L)'
;MSSTITTSAAERGLMDHGHLLEKEGDARLKFDRACQQIALLDQKIRDLEVRYKRAVKHKKNSFRYNLRLRLSVVTGVKMMYHHYASTKAEELSRIRRQISSTSQNSELSRESHSRTREQRSSSAAASHAELDIDC
;
A
#
# COMPACT_ATOMS: atom_id res chain seq x y z
N MET A 1 -26.13 -33.15 14.54
CA MET A 1 -24.68 -32.97 14.80
C MET A 1 -24.24 -31.70 14.10
N SER A 2 -24.36 -30.55 14.77
CA SER A 2 -23.95 -29.26 14.23
C SER A 2 -22.62 -28.89 14.88
N SER A 3 -21.53 -29.03 14.14
CA SER A 3 -20.21 -28.57 14.57
C SER A 3 -20.12 -27.06 14.34
N THR A 4 -20.18 -26.29 15.42
CA THR A 4 -19.84 -24.86 15.46
C THR A 4 -18.33 -24.71 15.26
N ILE A 5 -17.93 -24.13 14.13
CA ILE A 5 -16.54 -23.75 13.87
C ILE A 5 -16.24 -22.50 14.70
N THR A 6 -15.62 -22.69 15.86
CA THR A 6 -15.02 -21.62 16.66
C THR A 6 -13.69 -21.20 16.04
N THR A 7 -13.73 -20.37 14.99
CA THR A 7 -12.54 -19.73 14.41
C THR A 7 -11.94 -18.75 15.42
N SER A 8 -10.73 -19.06 15.89
CA SER A 8 -10.07 -18.31 16.95
C SER A 8 -9.69 -16.90 16.47
N ALA A 9 -9.59 -15.93 17.39
CA ALA A 9 -9.22 -14.55 17.06
C ALA A 9 -7.84 -14.44 16.36
N ALA A 10 -6.95 -15.41 16.58
CA ALA A 10 -5.64 -15.49 15.93
C ALA A 10 -5.75 -15.83 14.43
N GLU A 11 -6.70 -16.68 14.04
CA GLU A 11 -6.93 -17.03 12.63
C GLU A 11 -7.55 -15.86 11.86
N ARG A 12 -8.42 -15.06 12.50
CA ARG A 12 -8.96 -13.83 11.90
C ARG A 12 -7.89 -12.76 11.64
N GLY A 13 -6.93 -12.59 12.55
CA GLY A 13 -5.81 -11.65 12.37
C GLY A 13 -4.82 -12.07 11.27
N LEU A 14 -4.60 -13.38 11.09
CA LEU A 14 -3.72 -13.90 10.04
C LEU A 14 -4.31 -13.70 8.64
N MET A 15 -5.63 -13.90 8.50
CA MET A 15 -6.37 -13.72 7.25
C MET A 15 -6.43 -12.24 6.81
N ASP A 16 -6.51 -11.31 7.78
CA ASP A 16 -6.48 -9.87 7.50
C ASP A 16 -5.11 -9.40 7.00
N HIS A 17 -4.03 -9.90 7.59
CA HIS A 17 -2.66 -9.57 7.17
C HIS A 17 -2.34 -10.09 5.75
N GLY A 18 -2.75 -11.32 5.42
CA GLY A 18 -2.57 -11.88 4.08
C GLY A 18 -3.30 -11.07 2.99
N HIS A 19 -4.53 -10.67 3.26
CA HIS A 19 -5.33 -9.86 2.35
C HIS A 19 -4.77 -8.43 2.16
N LEU A 20 -4.17 -7.84 3.21
CA LEU A 20 -3.48 -6.55 3.10
C LEU A 20 -2.23 -6.64 2.21
N LEU A 21 -1.45 -7.73 2.32
CA LEU A 21 -0.26 -7.95 1.48
C LEU A 21 -0.63 -8.16 0.01
N GLU A 22 -1.68 -8.93 -0.27
CA GLU A 22 -2.20 -9.11 -1.62
C GLU A 22 -2.60 -7.76 -2.22
N LYS A 23 -3.39 -6.96 -1.48
CA LYS A 23 -3.78 -5.61 -1.89
C LYS A 23 -2.59 -4.68 -2.11
N GLU A 24 -1.55 -4.76 -1.28
CA GLU A 24 -0.33 -3.98 -1.46
C GLU A 24 0.34 -4.32 -2.79
N GLY A 25 0.52 -5.61 -3.08
CA GLY A 25 1.10 -6.09 -4.34
C GLY A 25 0.29 -5.62 -5.54
N ASP A 26 -1.03 -5.72 -5.45
CA ASP A 26 -1.97 -5.32 -6.47
C ASP A 26 -1.97 -3.81 -6.75
N ALA A 27 -1.87 -2.99 -5.70
CA ALA A 27 -1.76 -1.54 -5.81
C ALA A 27 -0.41 -1.15 -6.42
N ARG A 28 0.67 -1.83 -6.03
CA ARG A 28 2.01 -1.59 -6.57
C ARG A 28 2.11 -1.90 -8.06
N LEU A 29 1.58 -3.05 -8.50
CA LEU A 29 1.55 -3.39 -9.92
C LEU A 29 0.78 -2.36 -10.75
N LYS A 30 -0.34 -1.85 -10.24
CA LYS A 30 -1.13 -0.80 -10.91
C LYS A 30 -0.37 0.53 -10.96
N PHE A 31 0.35 0.89 -9.90
CA PHE A 31 1.22 2.07 -9.86
C PHE A 31 2.35 1.98 -10.89
N ASP A 32 3.10 0.86 -10.90
CA ASP A 32 4.23 0.67 -11.81
C ASP A 32 3.77 0.73 -13.28
N ARG A 33 2.62 0.10 -13.60
CA ARG A 33 2.01 0.20 -14.93
C ARG A 33 1.64 1.64 -15.29
N ALA A 34 1.10 2.42 -14.35
CA ALA A 34 0.78 3.82 -14.60
C ALA A 34 2.04 4.64 -14.92
N CYS A 35 3.13 4.43 -14.18
CA CYS A 35 4.42 5.07 -14.46
C CYS A 35 4.96 4.70 -15.85
N GLN A 36 4.84 3.43 -16.26
CA GLN A 36 5.22 3.01 -17.61
C GLN A 36 4.38 3.71 -18.67
N GLN A 37 3.06 3.83 -18.47
CA GLN A 37 2.19 4.55 -19.41
C GLN A 37 2.56 6.03 -19.54
N ILE A 38 2.92 6.69 -18.43
CA ILE A 38 3.41 8.08 -18.44
C ILE A 38 4.65 8.19 -19.33
N ALA A 39 5.64 7.32 -19.15
CA ALA A 39 6.87 7.34 -19.94
C ALA A 39 6.62 7.12 -21.44
N LEU A 40 5.69 6.20 -21.79
CA LEU A 40 5.28 5.96 -23.17
C LEU A 40 4.56 7.18 -23.78
N LEU A 41 3.69 7.84 -23.01
CA LEU A 41 2.99 9.05 -23.44
C LEU A 41 3.96 10.22 -23.64
N ASP A 42 4.98 10.34 -22.79
CA ASP A 42 6.04 11.35 -22.94
C ASP A 42 6.82 11.16 -24.25
N GLN A 43 7.16 9.92 -24.61
CA GLN A 43 7.79 9.65 -25.90
C GLN A 43 6.87 10.04 -27.06
N LYS A 44 5.58 9.70 -26.99
CA LYS A 44 4.60 10.08 -28.02
C LYS A 44 4.45 11.60 -28.15
N ILE A 45 4.47 12.33 -27.03
CA ILE A 45 4.42 13.80 -27.04
C ILE A 45 5.65 14.35 -27.79
N ARG A 46 6.86 13.91 -27.44
CA ARG A 46 8.09 14.32 -28.13
C ARG A 46 8.02 14.08 -29.64
N ASP A 47 7.56 12.89 -30.05
CA ASP A 47 7.43 12.55 -31.46
C ASP A 47 6.42 13.45 -32.19
N LEU A 48 5.28 13.74 -31.56
CA LEU A 48 4.26 14.64 -32.10
C LEU A 48 4.76 16.08 -32.20
N GLU A 49 5.52 16.56 -31.22
CA GLU A 49 6.13 17.89 -31.24
C GLU A 49 7.14 18.04 -32.38
N VAL A 50 7.98 17.03 -32.61
CA VAL A 50 8.94 17.04 -33.73
C VAL A 50 8.18 17.12 -35.06
N ARG A 51 7.12 16.31 -35.24
CA ARG A 51 6.29 16.36 -36.45
C ARG A 51 5.57 17.70 -36.59
N TYR A 52 5.12 18.30 -35.48
CA TYR A 52 4.46 19.60 -35.47
C TYR A 52 5.42 20.71 -35.91
N LYS A 53 6.63 20.74 -35.36
CA LYS A 53 7.69 21.69 -35.75
C LYS A 53 8.02 21.57 -37.24
N ARG A 54 8.11 20.34 -37.77
CA ARG A 54 8.29 20.10 -39.22
C ARG A 54 7.08 20.63 -40.03
N ALA A 55 5.86 20.38 -39.59
CA ALA A 55 4.65 20.85 -40.26
C ALA A 55 4.55 22.39 -40.33
N VAL A 56 4.99 23.07 -39.26
CA VAL A 56 5.11 24.53 -39.20
C VAL A 56 6.10 25.03 -40.25
N LYS A 57 7.29 24.42 -40.33
CA LYS A 57 8.31 24.79 -41.34
C LYS A 57 7.80 24.65 -42.78
N HIS A 58 7.02 23.61 -43.06
CA HIS A 58 6.46 23.36 -44.39
C HIS A 58 5.10 24.05 -44.66
N LYS A 59 4.63 24.94 -43.76
CA LYS A 59 3.36 25.70 -43.87
C LYS A 59 2.11 24.83 -44.14
N LYS A 60 2.10 23.57 -43.69
CA LYS A 60 0.97 22.63 -43.87
C LYS A 60 -0.13 22.84 -42.81
N ASN A 61 -1.02 23.82 -43.03
CA ASN A 61 -1.99 24.27 -42.00
C ASN A 61 -2.92 23.18 -41.46
N SER A 62 -3.53 22.35 -42.31
CA SER A 62 -4.41 21.26 -41.85
C SER A 62 -3.67 20.21 -41.02
N PHE A 63 -2.42 19.92 -41.40
CA PHE A 63 -1.57 18.97 -40.67
C PHE A 63 -1.15 19.52 -39.30
N ARG A 64 -0.85 20.83 -39.20
CA ARG A 64 -0.60 21.50 -37.91
C ARG A 64 -1.79 21.38 -36.97
N TYR A 65 -3.00 21.61 -37.47
CA TYR A 65 -4.21 21.54 -36.66
C TYR A 65 -4.44 20.11 -36.13
N ASN A 66 -4.30 19.10 -37.00
CA ASN A 66 -4.46 17.71 -36.60
C ASN A 66 -3.43 17.30 -35.54
N LEU A 67 -2.16 17.68 -35.74
CA LEU A 67 -1.10 17.41 -34.77
C LEU A 67 -1.34 18.13 -33.44
N ARG A 68 -1.81 19.39 -33.46
CA ARG A 68 -2.18 20.14 -32.25
C ARG A 68 -3.28 19.43 -31.48
N LEU A 69 -4.33 18.96 -32.17
CA LEU A 69 -5.42 18.22 -31.54
C LEU A 69 -4.92 16.92 -30.89
N ARG A 70 -4.08 16.16 -31.60
CA ARG A 70 -3.47 14.93 -31.05
C ARG A 70 -2.60 15.23 -29.83
N LEU A 71 -1.80 16.29 -29.88
CA LEU A 71 -1.00 16.76 -28.74
C LEU A 71 -1.87 17.06 -27.52
N SER A 72 -2.95 17.82 -27.70
CA SER A 72 -3.88 18.13 -26.61
C SER A 72 -4.47 16.88 -25.96
N VAL A 73 -4.90 15.90 -26.77
CA VAL A 73 -5.47 14.64 -26.26
C VAL A 73 -4.43 13.83 -25.50
N VAL A 74 -3.24 13.61 -26.08
CA VAL A 74 -2.19 12.79 -25.44
C VAL A 74 -1.69 13.43 -24.14
N THR A 75 -1.53 14.76 -24.11
CA THR A 75 -1.17 15.49 -22.89
C THR A 75 -2.26 15.37 -21.83
N GLY A 76 -3.54 15.47 -22.20
CA GLY A 76 -4.66 15.26 -21.27
C GLY A 76 -4.64 13.86 -20.64
N VAL A 77 -4.46 12.82 -21.46
CA VAL A 77 -4.35 11.43 -20.98
C VAL A 77 -3.15 11.24 -20.06
N LYS A 78 -1.99 11.85 -20.38
CA LYS A 78 -0.81 11.83 -19.50
C LYS A 78 -1.13 12.42 -18.13
N MET A 79 -1.81 13.56 -18.07
CA MET A 79 -2.21 14.18 -16.80
C MET A 79 -3.12 13.27 -15.99
N MET A 80 -4.07 12.58 -16.64
CA MET A 80 -4.91 11.60 -15.96
C MET A 80 -4.10 10.45 -15.36
N TYR A 81 -3.09 9.94 -16.07
CA TYR A 81 -2.20 8.91 -15.53
C TYR A 81 -1.36 9.42 -14.35
N HIS A 82 -0.92 10.68 -14.36
CA HIS A 82 -0.27 11.28 -13.18
C HIS A 82 -1.20 11.28 -11.97
N HIS A 83 -2.45 11.73 -12.13
CA HIS A 83 -3.43 11.67 -11.04
C HIS A 83 -3.66 10.25 -10.54
N TYR A 84 -3.84 9.30 -11.46
CA TYR A 84 -4.03 7.89 -11.12
C TYR A 84 -2.82 7.32 -10.35
N ALA A 85 -1.59 7.59 -10.81
CA ALA A 85 -0.38 7.16 -10.13
C ALA A 85 -0.27 7.75 -8.72
N SER A 86 -0.58 9.05 -8.53
CA SER A 86 -0.62 9.68 -7.21
C SER A 86 -1.63 8.99 -6.29
N THR A 87 -2.85 8.75 -6.76
CA THR A 87 -3.88 8.04 -5.96
C THR A 87 -3.43 6.63 -5.58
N LYS A 88 -2.75 5.90 -6.48
CA LYS A 88 -2.22 4.57 -6.15
C LYS A 88 -1.03 4.60 -5.20
N ALA A 89 -0.17 5.63 -5.28
CA ALA A 89 0.92 5.82 -4.31
C ALA A 89 0.39 6.13 -2.90
N GLU A 90 -0.67 6.91 -2.79
CA GLU A 90 -1.37 7.19 -1.53
C GLU A 90 -2.01 5.93 -0.95
N GLU A 91 -2.69 5.15 -1.79
CA GLU A 91 -3.27 3.85 -1.41
C GLU A 91 -2.18 2.89 -0.89
N LEU A 92 -1.07 2.77 -1.61
CA LEU A 92 0.09 1.96 -1.20
C LEU A 92 0.65 2.41 0.16
N SER A 93 0.79 3.73 0.34
CA SER A 93 1.26 4.30 1.60
C SER A 93 0.31 4.02 2.77
N ARG A 94 -1.00 4.02 2.51
CA ARG A 94 -2.02 3.70 3.51
C ARG A 94 -1.98 2.22 3.89
N ILE A 95 -1.90 1.31 2.93
CA ILE A 95 -1.85 -0.14 3.17
C ILE A 95 -0.58 -0.50 3.96
N ARG A 96 0.57 0.07 3.58
CA ARG A 96 1.85 -0.12 4.31
C ARG A 96 1.76 0.31 5.76
N ARG A 97 1.15 1.46 6.04
CA ARG A 97 0.92 1.93 7.43
C ARG A 97 0.04 0.95 8.21
N GLN A 98 -1.00 0.39 7.58
CA GLN A 98 -1.86 -0.60 8.22
C GLN A 98 -1.07 -1.88 8.57
N ILE A 99 -0.29 -2.41 7.63
CA ILE A 99 0.58 -3.58 7.85
C ILE A 99 1.54 -3.35 9.02
N SER A 100 2.20 -2.19 9.06
CA SER A 100 3.09 -1.81 10.18
C SER A 100 2.36 -1.75 11.52
N SER A 101 1.17 -1.14 11.56
CA SER A 101 0.39 -1.02 12.80
C SER A 101 -0.11 -2.36 13.33
N THR A 102 -0.53 -3.28 12.45
CA THR A 102 -0.95 -4.63 12.84
C THR A 102 0.22 -5.44 13.40
N SER A 103 1.42 -5.26 12.84
CA SER A 103 2.64 -5.93 13.32
C SER A 103 3.01 -5.47 14.74
N GLN A 104 3.00 -4.17 15.02
CA GLN A 104 3.32 -3.62 16.34
C GLN A 104 2.32 -4.02 17.44
N ASN A 105 1.01 -4.04 17.12
CA ASN A 105 -0.01 -4.47 18.08
C ASN A 105 0.14 -5.95 18.48
N SER A 106 0.65 -6.79 17.58
CA SER A 106 0.91 -8.20 17.87
C SER A 106 2.10 -8.41 18.83
N GLU A 107 3.13 -7.57 18.74
CA GLU A 107 4.31 -7.61 19.63
C GLU A 107 3.97 -7.10 21.03
N LEU A 108 3.26 -5.97 21.13
CA LEU A 108 2.81 -5.41 22.41
C LEU A 108 1.88 -6.37 23.19
N SER A 109 1.03 -7.11 22.48
CA SER A 109 0.16 -8.13 23.10
C SER A 109 0.94 -9.31 23.65
N ARG A 110 2.02 -9.74 22.95
CA ARG A 110 2.90 -10.83 23.40
C ARG A 110 3.71 -10.44 24.63
N GLU A 111 4.24 -9.22 24.65
CA GLU A 111 5.03 -8.73 25.77
C GLU A 111 4.19 -8.43 27.01
N SER A 112 2.92 -8.03 26.83
CA SER A 112 1.99 -7.87 27.94
C SER A 112 1.65 -9.21 28.61
N HIS A 113 1.58 -10.31 27.84
CA HIS A 113 1.32 -11.66 28.36
C HIS A 113 2.53 -12.31 29.05
N SER A 114 3.75 -12.00 28.64
CA SER A 114 4.96 -12.48 29.33
C SER A 114 5.12 -11.81 30.70
N ARG A 115 4.89 -10.49 30.78
CA ARG A 115 4.99 -9.72 32.04
C ARG A 115 3.94 -10.12 33.08
N THR A 116 2.71 -10.45 32.66
CA THR A 116 1.67 -10.93 33.60
C THR A 116 1.96 -12.31 34.18
N ARG A 117 2.71 -13.16 33.45
CA ARG A 117 3.12 -14.48 33.93
C ARG A 117 4.29 -14.39 34.92
N GLU A 118 5.22 -13.47 34.70
CA GLU A 118 6.31 -13.20 35.64
C GLU A 118 5.81 -12.57 36.95
N GLN A 119 4.88 -11.60 36.89
CA GLN A 119 4.32 -10.99 38.10
C GLN A 119 3.49 -11.95 38.97
N ARG A 120 2.80 -12.94 38.36
CA ARG A 120 2.10 -14.00 39.10
C ARG A 120 3.05 -15.02 39.73
N SER A 121 4.20 -15.26 39.10
CA SER A 121 5.22 -16.17 39.65
C SER A 121 6.00 -15.52 40.81
N SER A 122 6.20 -14.19 40.79
CA SER A 122 6.83 -13.46 41.90
C SER A 122 5.89 -13.25 43.09
N SER A 123 4.57 -13.10 42.88
CA SER A 123 3.63 -12.95 44.00
C SER A 123 3.36 -14.28 44.72
N ALA A 124 3.41 -15.42 44.03
CA ALA A 124 3.23 -16.74 44.64
C ALA A 124 4.44 -17.18 45.51
N ALA A 125 5.65 -16.71 45.19
CA ALA A 125 6.85 -16.97 46.00
C ALA A 125 6.86 -16.15 47.31
N ALA A 126 6.24 -14.98 47.34
CA ALA A 126 6.13 -14.15 48.54
C ALA A 126 5.10 -14.68 49.57
N SER A 127 4.15 -15.51 49.14
CA SER A 127 3.10 -16.07 50.02
C SER A 127 3.54 -17.31 50.80
N HIS A 128 4.75 -17.84 50.54
CA HIS A 128 5.25 -19.07 51.18
C HIS A 128 6.33 -18.80 52.26
N ALA A 129 6.65 -17.53 52.53
CA ALA A 129 7.67 -17.11 53.49
C ALA A 129 7.09 -16.55 54.82
N GLU A 130 5.78 -16.67 55.06
CA GLU A 130 5.08 -16.15 56.24
C GLU A 130 4.56 -17.25 57.19
N LEU A 131 5.25 -18.38 57.29
CA LEU A 131 4.94 -19.43 58.27
C LEU A 131 6.16 -20.00 59.05
N ASP A 132 7.30 -19.30 59.07
CA ASP A 132 8.42 -19.64 59.95
C ASP A 132 8.93 -18.39 60.69
N ILE A 133 8.15 -17.91 61.66
CA ILE A 133 8.65 -17.13 62.80
C ILE A 133 8.04 -17.74 64.06
N ASP A 134 8.83 -18.61 64.68
CA ASP A 134 8.99 -18.93 66.10
C ASP A 134 7.81 -18.85 67.10
N CYS A 135 7.62 -20.01 67.73
CA CYS A 135 7.37 -20.26 69.17
C CYS A 135 5.98 -19.97 69.78
#